data_AF-A0A672H0A9-F1
#
_entry.id   AF-A0A672H0A9-F1
#
_cell.length_a   1.000
_cell.length_b   1.000
_cell.length_c   1.000
_cell.angle_alpha   90.00
_cell.angle_beta   90.00
_cell.angle_gamma   90.00
#
_symmetry.space_group_name_H-M   'P 1'
#
loop_
_entity.id
_entity.type
_entity.pdbx_description
1 polymer ?
#
loop_
_entity_poly.entity_id
_entity_poly.type
_entity_poly.pdbx_seq_one_letter_code
_entity_poly.pdbx_strand_id
1 'polypeptide(L)'
;EPSTMMEKAAKVLAPPQMDKVSPSLSSEANEGEAATGAGSTSPSNAFDTLEAFGRRLDEIIRTHGSAAGLMDKQVGQEHFRSSRTAPSVTWMLLSGDDISVIMQSLNKLSSPEEKLEGLVKKYTELEQKMSVLQQRMAVLLEERQQLHAERRSSIAARCKLETLCKELQSHYSMLREETLQRCKEEEEKRSEITSHFQSMLKEIQAQIEQHSARNDKLCRENANLTDKLESLMSQCESREEVRGAVFGQLHRDLQHKLTEAKLQQANALLAEAEEKHKREKEYLLREAIDKTKKCFAMKEQELAMKKKLTLYAQKFDEFQDTLAKSNEIYIRFKKDMDNMSEKMKKVEKESNVWKTRFENCNKALTDMIEENRERQRVRTVCAEDSEVGEAVSGLTGGEERPLRQDQGSPLVQLRHTLQDPLCAGSPACRGAPVDCFSTNTGTREAYRAEPVHRTVTSTSS
;
A
#
# COMPACT_ATOMS: atom_id res chain seq x y z
N GLU A 1 -14.45 -22.27 -2.99
CA GLU A 1 -14.56 -22.05 -4.44
C GLU A 1 -14.49 -20.55 -4.75
N PRO A 2 -14.02 -20.10 -5.93
CA PRO A 2 -14.22 -18.72 -6.37
C PRO A 2 -14.63 -18.56 -7.86
N SER A 3 -15.33 -19.52 -8.46
CA SER A 3 -15.68 -19.47 -9.91
C SER A 3 -17.00 -18.75 -10.23
N THR A 4 -17.81 -18.39 -9.24
CA THR A 4 -19.21 -17.93 -9.41
C THR A 4 -19.40 -16.41 -9.44
N MET A 5 -18.32 -15.61 -9.30
CA MET A 5 -18.40 -14.14 -9.28
C MET A 5 -18.24 -13.49 -10.67
N MET A 6 -17.48 -14.08 -11.59
CA MET A 6 -17.22 -13.45 -12.91
C MET A 6 -18.40 -13.52 -13.89
N GLU A 7 -19.26 -14.54 -13.81
CA GLU A 7 -20.33 -14.75 -14.79
C GLU A 7 -21.42 -13.66 -14.76
N LYS A 8 -21.53 -12.90 -13.66
CA LYS A 8 -22.45 -11.75 -13.56
C LYS A 8 -21.93 -10.44 -14.16
N ALA A 9 -20.62 -10.33 -14.47
CA ALA A 9 -20.06 -9.13 -15.07
C ALA A 9 -20.32 -9.04 -16.59
N ALA A 10 -20.44 -10.18 -17.28
CA ALA A 10 -20.47 -10.28 -18.74
C ALA A 10 -21.76 -9.77 -19.42
N LYS A 11 -22.74 -9.22 -18.68
CA LYS A 11 -24.08 -8.90 -19.19
C LYS A 11 -24.42 -7.41 -19.24
N VAL A 12 -23.44 -6.53 -19.03
CA VAL A 12 -23.63 -5.06 -19.04
C VAL A 12 -23.16 -4.43 -20.36
N LEU A 13 -22.28 -5.09 -21.13
CA LEU A 13 -21.71 -4.52 -22.36
C LEU A 13 -22.59 -4.77 -23.61
N ALA A 14 -23.87 -4.41 -23.52
CA ALA A 14 -24.71 -4.23 -24.71
C ALA A 14 -24.42 -2.83 -25.29
N PRO A 15 -24.12 -2.68 -26.59
CA PRO A 15 -24.03 -1.35 -27.20
C PRO A 15 -25.40 -0.67 -27.13
N PRO A 16 -25.48 0.65 -26.93
CA PRO A 16 -26.76 1.36 -26.93
C PRO A 16 -27.43 1.13 -28.29
N GLN A 17 -28.65 0.58 -28.28
CA GLN A 17 -29.44 0.58 -29.50
C GLN A 17 -29.68 2.04 -29.89
N MET A 18 -29.41 2.38 -31.15
CA MET A 18 -29.93 3.62 -31.69
C MET A 18 -31.45 3.49 -31.70
N ASP A 19 -32.11 4.21 -30.79
CA ASP A 19 -33.56 4.36 -30.82
C ASP A 19 -33.96 4.80 -32.23
N LYS A 20 -34.89 4.05 -32.82
CA LYS A 20 -35.49 4.43 -34.10
C LYS A 20 -36.37 5.64 -33.86
N VAL A 21 -35.76 6.82 -33.90
CA VAL A 21 -36.46 8.10 -34.10
C VAL A 21 -37.05 8.05 -35.50
N SER A 22 -38.21 7.41 -35.61
CA SER A 22 -39.08 7.54 -36.77
C SER A 22 -39.35 9.04 -36.95
N PRO A 23 -39.04 9.64 -38.10
CA PRO A 23 -39.57 10.96 -38.42
C PRO A 23 -41.08 10.77 -38.61
N SER A 24 -41.83 11.07 -37.55
CA SER A 24 -43.29 11.13 -37.57
C SER A 24 -43.71 12.32 -38.43
N LEU A 25 -43.60 12.16 -39.75
CA LEU A 25 -44.21 13.03 -40.74
C LEU A 25 -45.73 12.83 -40.66
N SER A 26 -46.32 13.43 -39.63
CA SER A 26 -47.74 13.75 -39.58
C SER A 26 -48.03 14.71 -40.73
N SER A 27 -48.33 14.12 -41.90
CA SER A 27 -48.94 14.80 -43.02
C SER A 27 -50.37 15.19 -42.63
N GLU A 28 -50.50 16.16 -41.73
CA GLU A 28 -51.77 16.84 -41.50
C GLU A 28 -52.18 17.48 -42.81
N ALA A 29 -53.22 16.91 -43.43
CA ALA A 29 -53.84 17.43 -44.62
C ALA A 29 -54.56 18.72 -44.25
N ASN A 30 -53.81 19.83 -44.22
CA ASN A 30 -54.39 21.15 -44.06
C ASN A 30 -55.09 21.51 -45.37
N GLU A 31 -56.41 21.25 -45.44
CA GLU A 31 -57.28 21.64 -46.54
C GLU A 31 -57.47 23.16 -46.55
N GLY A 32 -56.37 23.87 -46.86
CA GLY A 32 -56.29 25.31 -46.99
C GLY A 32 -57.04 25.78 -48.24
N GLU A 33 -58.05 26.62 -48.01
CA GLU A 33 -59.06 27.10 -48.94
C GLU A 33 -58.58 27.48 -50.35
N ALA A 34 -59.47 27.29 -51.33
CA ALA A 34 -59.22 27.57 -52.74
C ALA A 34 -59.00 29.07 -53.02
N ALA A 35 -57.72 29.49 -53.07
CA ALA A 35 -57.30 30.78 -53.59
C ALA A 35 -57.43 30.84 -55.13
N THR A 36 -58.67 30.96 -55.63
CA THR A 36 -59.00 31.22 -57.04
C THR A 36 -58.59 32.66 -57.42
N GLY A 37 -57.29 32.91 -57.56
CA GLY A 37 -56.71 34.26 -57.40
C GLY A 37 -55.59 34.68 -58.34
N ALA A 38 -55.38 34.04 -59.50
CA ALA A 38 -54.50 34.58 -60.55
C ALA A 38 -55.03 34.24 -61.94
N GLY A 39 -55.17 35.26 -62.80
CA GLY A 39 -55.69 35.12 -64.16
C GLY A 39 -54.67 34.49 -65.09
N SER A 40 -54.61 33.16 -65.14
CA SER A 40 -53.95 32.45 -66.22
C SER A 40 -54.74 32.66 -67.52
N THR A 41 -54.38 33.72 -68.26
CA THR A 41 -54.76 33.91 -69.66
C THR A 41 -54.11 32.81 -70.49
N SER A 42 -54.81 31.66 -70.55
CA SER A 42 -54.47 30.55 -71.43
C SER A 42 -54.16 31.05 -72.84
N PRO A 43 -53.19 30.46 -73.57
CA PRO A 43 -52.84 30.90 -74.93
C PRO A 43 -54.03 30.99 -75.89
N SER A 44 -55.10 30.20 -75.65
CA SER A 44 -56.41 30.35 -76.30
C SER A 44 -56.91 31.78 -76.22
N ASN A 45 -57.10 32.34 -75.03
CA ASN A 45 -57.75 33.65 -74.83
C ASN A 45 -57.09 34.76 -75.65
N ALA A 46 -55.75 34.78 -75.70
CA ALA A 46 -54.97 35.77 -76.46
C ALA A 46 -55.02 35.56 -77.99
N PHE A 47 -55.31 34.34 -78.43
CA PHE A 47 -55.57 33.98 -79.83
C PHE A 47 -57.02 34.30 -80.22
N ASP A 48 -57.98 33.95 -79.35
CA ASP A 48 -59.42 34.18 -79.51
C ASP A 48 -59.75 35.68 -79.62
N THR A 49 -59.06 36.54 -78.85
CA THR A 49 -59.16 38.01 -78.96
C THR A 49 -58.58 38.54 -80.27
N LEU A 50 -57.47 37.97 -80.76
CA LEU A 50 -56.86 38.36 -82.04
C LEU A 50 -57.72 37.92 -83.24
N GLU A 51 -58.35 36.74 -83.15
CA GLU A 51 -59.30 36.25 -84.14
C GLU A 51 -60.60 37.08 -84.13
N ALA A 52 -61.07 37.50 -82.95
CA ALA A 52 -62.18 38.45 -82.82
C ALA A 52 -61.85 39.85 -83.41
N PHE A 53 -60.61 40.33 -83.25
CA PHE A 53 -60.11 41.53 -83.92
C PHE A 53 -60.14 41.38 -85.45
N GLY A 54 -59.67 40.24 -85.99
CA GLY A 54 -59.73 39.92 -87.41
C GLY A 54 -61.18 39.96 -87.96
N ARG A 55 -62.11 39.26 -87.29
CA ARG A 55 -63.54 39.27 -87.64
C ARG A 55 -64.14 40.69 -87.64
N ARG A 56 -63.72 41.56 -86.72
CA ARG A 56 -64.14 42.98 -86.67
C ARG A 56 -63.55 43.80 -87.82
N LEU A 57 -62.28 43.59 -88.21
CA LEU A 57 -61.69 44.23 -89.39
C LEU A 57 -62.44 43.85 -90.66
N ASP A 58 -62.66 42.56 -90.89
CA ASP A 58 -63.36 42.06 -92.08
C ASP A 58 -64.77 42.65 -92.21
N GLU A 59 -65.48 42.84 -91.10
CA GLU A 59 -66.80 43.47 -91.10
C GLU A 59 -66.75 44.98 -91.39
N ILE A 60 -65.71 45.70 -90.93
CA ILE A 60 -65.50 47.10 -91.31
C ILE A 60 -65.19 47.20 -92.82
N ILE A 61 -64.34 46.30 -93.34
CA ILE A 61 -63.99 46.24 -94.76
C ILE A 61 -65.21 45.87 -95.61
N ARG A 62 -66.04 44.91 -95.17
CA ARG A 62 -67.29 44.51 -95.83
C ARG A 62 -68.33 45.62 -95.85
N THR A 63 -68.51 46.35 -94.75
CA THR A 63 -69.55 47.40 -94.62
C THR A 63 -69.16 48.75 -95.20
N HIS A 64 -67.86 49.09 -95.27
CA HIS A 64 -67.40 50.41 -95.71
C HIS A 64 -66.36 50.38 -96.85
N GLY A 65 -65.76 49.24 -97.17
CA GLY A 65 -64.76 49.09 -98.24
C GLY A 65 -65.33 49.11 -99.66
N SER A 66 -66.66 49.15 -99.82
CA SER A 66 -67.33 49.27 -101.13
C SER A 66 -67.23 50.68 -101.72
N ALA A 67 -66.00 51.13 -101.97
CA ALA A 67 -65.70 52.31 -102.80
C ALA A 67 -65.84 52.02 -104.32
N ALA A 68 -66.09 50.75 -104.69
CA ALA A 68 -66.17 50.28 -106.08
C ALA A 68 -67.22 51.02 -106.92
N GLY A 69 -68.36 51.40 -106.31
CA GLY A 69 -69.45 52.13 -106.99
C GLY A 69 -69.06 53.53 -107.52
N LEU A 70 -67.90 54.06 -107.13
CA LEU A 70 -67.36 55.36 -107.56
C LEU A 70 -66.50 55.26 -108.84
N MET A 71 -66.01 54.06 -109.18
CA MET A 71 -65.28 53.82 -110.44
C MET A 71 -66.23 53.44 -111.57
N ASP A 72 -67.17 52.53 -111.30
CA ASP A 72 -68.07 51.96 -112.32
C ASP A 72 -68.98 53.02 -112.97
N LYS A 73 -69.39 54.05 -112.20
CA LYS A 73 -70.17 55.18 -112.71
C LYS A 73 -69.38 56.15 -113.63
N GLN A 74 -68.05 56.14 -113.64
CA GLN A 74 -67.28 57.04 -114.53
C GLN A 74 -67.36 56.61 -116.01
N VAL A 75 -67.54 55.32 -116.28
CA VAL A 75 -67.66 54.76 -117.64
C VAL A 75 -68.89 55.32 -118.39
N GLY A 76 -69.92 55.77 -117.68
CA GLY A 76 -71.11 56.38 -118.26
C GLY A 76 -71.07 57.90 -118.49
N GLN A 77 -70.02 58.62 -118.06
CA GLN A 77 -70.04 60.09 -117.94
C GLN A 77 -68.86 60.84 -118.60
N GLU A 78 -67.99 60.15 -119.35
CA GLU A 78 -66.83 60.74 -120.05
C GLU A 78 -67.18 61.94 -120.95
N HIS A 79 -68.38 61.95 -121.55
CA HIS A 79 -68.78 62.95 -122.54
C HIS A 79 -68.98 64.38 -122.01
N PHE A 80 -68.83 64.63 -120.70
CA PHE A 80 -69.07 65.93 -120.08
C PHE A 80 -67.91 66.47 -119.21
N ARG A 81 -66.77 65.78 -119.13
CA ARG A 81 -65.67 66.12 -118.20
C ARG A 81 -64.65 67.13 -118.75
N SER A 82 -65.07 68.11 -119.56
CA SER A 82 -64.17 69.13 -120.14
C SER A 82 -64.60 70.57 -119.81
N SER A 83 -64.48 70.95 -118.53
CA SER A 83 -64.32 72.35 -118.06
C SER A 83 -64.21 72.40 -116.52
N ARG A 84 -62.99 72.26 -115.98
CA ARG A 84 -62.69 72.64 -114.59
C ARG A 84 -62.22 74.10 -114.50
N THR A 85 -63.02 75.01 -115.03
CA THR A 85 -63.05 76.41 -114.57
C THR A 85 -64.13 76.52 -113.51
N ALA A 86 -63.80 77.12 -112.36
CA ALA A 86 -64.83 77.38 -111.34
C ALA A 86 -65.87 78.35 -111.95
N PRO A 87 -67.16 78.01 -111.96
CA PRO A 87 -68.16 78.96 -112.41
C PRO A 87 -68.19 80.12 -111.42
N SER A 88 -67.73 81.29 -111.87
CA SER A 88 -68.10 82.55 -111.22
C SER A 88 -69.62 82.56 -111.09
N VAL A 89 -70.15 82.95 -109.93
CA VAL A 89 -71.59 82.85 -109.62
C VAL A 89 -72.34 84.03 -110.26
N THR A 90 -72.11 84.22 -111.56
CA THR A 90 -72.94 85.00 -112.48
C THR A 90 -74.02 84.06 -113.00
N TRP A 91 -75.01 83.79 -112.15
CA TRP A 91 -76.27 83.17 -112.55
C TRP A 91 -76.90 84.07 -113.62
N MET A 92 -76.90 83.61 -114.87
CA MET A 92 -77.41 84.39 -116.00
C MET A 92 -78.92 84.57 -115.88
N LEU A 93 -79.32 85.69 -115.26
CA LEU A 93 -80.55 86.36 -115.66
C LEU A 93 -80.49 86.60 -117.17
N LEU A 94 -81.62 86.39 -117.86
CA LEU A 94 -81.79 86.81 -119.24
C LEU A 94 -81.48 88.31 -119.31
N SER A 95 -80.42 88.64 -120.04
CA SER A 95 -79.90 90.01 -120.02
C SER A 95 -80.74 90.88 -120.97
N GLY A 96 -80.84 92.18 -120.70
CA GLY A 96 -81.69 93.08 -121.51
C GLY A 96 -81.34 93.08 -123.00
N ASP A 97 -80.10 92.75 -123.32
CA ASP A 97 -79.59 92.59 -124.69
C ASP A 97 -80.20 91.37 -125.40
N ASP A 98 -80.41 90.23 -124.72
CA ASP A 98 -81.06 89.05 -125.30
C ASP A 98 -82.49 89.38 -125.75
N ILE A 99 -83.21 90.14 -124.92
CA ILE A 99 -84.58 90.60 -125.21
C ILE A 99 -84.58 91.57 -126.41
N SER A 100 -83.57 92.44 -126.50
CA SER A 100 -83.39 93.37 -127.62
C SER A 100 -83.05 92.63 -128.93
N VAL A 101 -82.23 91.58 -128.89
CA VAL A 101 -81.91 90.72 -130.04
C VAL A 101 -83.15 89.94 -130.50
N ILE A 102 -83.95 89.41 -129.58
CA ILE A 102 -85.24 88.78 -129.90
C ILE A 102 -86.16 89.79 -130.60
N MET A 103 -86.36 90.99 -130.04
CA MET A 103 -87.17 92.06 -130.66
C MET A 103 -86.69 92.45 -132.07
N GLN A 104 -85.37 92.56 -132.29
CA GLN A 104 -84.81 92.86 -133.62
C GLN A 104 -84.97 91.71 -134.63
N SER A 105 -84.92 90.45 -134.19
CA SER A 105 -85.15 89.30 -135.07
C SER A 105 -86.62 89.19 -135.48
N LEU A 106 -87.55 89.40 -134.54
CA LEU A 106 -88.99 89.40 -134.78
C LEU A 106 -89.41 90.51 -135.77
N ASN A 107 -88.80 91.69 -135.70
CA ASN A 107 -89.14 92.79 -136.61
C ASN A 107 -88.73 92.59 -138.08
N LYS A 108 -88.00 91.52 -138.41
CA LYS A 108 -87.62 91.18 -139.80
C LYS A 108 -88.65 90.28 -140.50
N LEU A 109 -89.61 89.73 -139.76
CA LEU A 109 -90.70 88.91 -140.28
C LEU A 109 -91.89 89.82 -140.62
N SER A 110 -92.57 89.60 -141.75
CA SER A 110 -93.56 90.54 -142.28
C SER A 110 -95.00 90.14 -141.93
N SER A 111 -95.28 88.86 -141.72
CA SER A 111 -96.57 88.39 -141.19
C SER A 111 -96.60 88.46 -139.65
N PRO A 112 -97.72 88.86 -139.02
CA PRO A 112 -97.88 88.72 -137.57
C PRO A 112 -97.83 87.26 -137.11
N GLU A 113 -98.17 86.31 -137.98
CA GLU A 113 -98.18 84.87 -137.72
C GLU A 113 -96.75 84.30 -137.70
N GLU A 114 -95.87 84.76 -138.59
CA GLU A 114 -94.43 84.46 -138.55
C GLU A 114 -93.78 85.04 -137.28
N LYS A 115 -94.15 86.26 -136.87
CA LYS A 115 -93.67 86.85 -135.60
C LYS A 115 -94.08 86.02 -134.40
N LEU A 116 -95.31 85.52 -134.37
CA LEU A 116 -95.77 84.62 -133.32
C LEU A 116 -94.98 83.31 -133.32
N GLU A 117 -94.78 82.69 -134.49
CA GLU A 117 -94.02 81.44 -134.62
C GLU A 117 -92.54 81.61 -134.20
N GLY A 118 -91.90 82.73 -134.56
CA GLY A 118 -90.54 83.07 -134.13
C GLY A 118 -90.41 83.29 -132.62
N LEU A 119 -91.42 83.91 -132.00
CA LEU A 119 -91.47 84.09 -130.55
C LEU A 119 -91.70 82.77 -129.82
N VAL A 120 -92.56 81.89 -130.34
CA VAL A 120 -92.79 80.53 -129.82
C VAL A 120 -91.52 79.67 -129.93
N LYS A 121 -90.77 79.75 -131.04
CA LYS A 121 -89.46 79.11 -131.20
C LYS A 121 -88.45 79.59 -130.15
N LYS A 122 -88.40 80.91 -129.86
CA LYS A 122 -87.51 81.45 -128.81
C LYS A 122 -87.98 81.12 -127.39
N TYR A 123 -89.29 81.06 -127.14
CA TYR A 123 -89.83 80.59 -125.86
C TYR A 123 -89.45 79.13 -125.61
N THR A 124 -89.66 78.24 -126.58
CA THR A 124 -89.32 76.81 -126.45
C THR A 124 -87.80 76.57 -126.36
N GLU A 125 -86.96 77.36 -127.03
CA GLU A 125 -85.50 77.35 -126.79
C GLU A 125 -85.11 77.69 -125.34
N LEU A 126 -85.80 78.66 -124.73
CA LEU A 126 -85.56 79.07 -123.34
C LEU A 126 -86.11 78.06 -122.34
N GLU A 127 -87.27 77.48 -122.61
CA GLU A 127 -87.87 76.38 -121.84
C GLU A 127 -86.98 75.13 -121.87
N GLN A 128 -86.43 74.76 -123.03
CA GLN A 128 -85.43 73.68 -123.17
C GLN A 128 -84.16 73.97 -122.37
N LYS A 129 -83.61 75.20 -122.45
CA LYS A 129 -82.43 75.61 -121.64
C LYS A 129 -82.73 75.55 -120.14
N MET A 130 -83.90 76.01 -119.71
CA MET A 130 -84.34 75.94 -118.31
C MET A 130 -84.47 74.48 -117.85
N SER A 131 -85.10 73.63 -118.65
CA SER A 131 -85.24 72.19 -118.40
C SER A 131 -83.88 71.50 -118.23
N VAL A 132 -82.92 71.76 -119.14
CA VAL A 132 -81.54 71.22 -119.05
C VAL A 132 -80.80 71.74 -117.81
N LEU A 133 -80.95 73.02 -117.46
CA LEU A 133 -80.35 73.58 -116.23
C LEU A 133 -80.99 73.02 -114.97
N GLN A 134 -82.31 72.80 -114.95
CA GLN A 134 -83.05 72.19 -113.84
C GLN A 134 -82.66 70.71 -113.66
N GLN A 135 -82.53 69.96 -114.76
CA GLN A 135 -82.04 68.58 -114.76
C GLN A 135 -80.59 68.51 -114.24
N ARG A 136 -79.71 69.40 -114.72
CA ARG A 136 -78.31 69.49 -114.25
C ARG A 136 -78.23 69.90 -112.77
N MET A 137 -79.13 70.76 -112.30
CA MET A 137 -79.23 71.11 -110.87
C MET A 137 -79.69 69.90 -110.05
N ALA A 138 -80.67 69.11 -110.52
CA ALA A 138 -81.09 67.89 -109.85
C ALA A 138 -79.93 66.88 -109.71
N VAL A 139 -79.19 66.63 -110.80
CA VAL A 139 -78.00 65.77 -110.79
C VAL A 139 -76.94 66.28 -109.80
N LEU A 140 -76.62 67.57 -109.79
CA LEU A 140 -75.66 68.14 -108.84
C LEU A 140 -76.13 68.07 -107.38
N LEU A 141 -77.44 68.18 -107.14
CA LEU A 141 -78.03 68.03 -105.80
C LEU A 141 -77.96 66.59 -105.29
N GLU A 142 -78.10 65.60 -106.19
CA GLU A 142 -77.96 64.16 -105.95
C GLU A 142 -76.48 63.76 -105.76
N GLU A 143 -75.58 64.16 -106.66
CA GLU A 143 -74.13 63.95 -106.53
C GLU A 143 -73.61 64.48 -105.19
N ARG A 144 -74.04 65.67 -104.78
CA ARG A 144 -73.71 66.25 -103.46
C ARG A 144 -74.31 65.43 -102.30
N GLN A 145 -75.52 64.87 -102.44
CA GLN A 145 -76.09 63.99 -101.41
C GLN A 145 -75.32 62.66 -101.31
N GLN A 146 -74.94 62.07 -102.45
CA GLN A 146 -74.10 60.88 -102.53
C GLN A 146 -72.74 61.13 -101.86
N LEU A 147 -72.03 62.20 -102.22
CA LEU A 147 -70.76 62.59 -101.60
C LEU A 147 -70.88 62.86 -100.08
N HIS A 148 -72.02 63.37 -99.61
CA HIS A 148 -72.29 63.49 -98.17
C HIS A 148 -72.54 62.13 -97.49
N ALA A 149 -73.20 61.18 -98.16
CA ALA A 149 -73.39 59.82 -97.66
C ALA A 149 -72.06 59.05 -97.60
N GLU A 150 -71.26 59.12 -98.66
CA GLU A 150 -69.90 58.56 -98.74
C GLU A 150 -68.99 59.16 -97.66
N ARG A 151 -68.98 60.48 -97.47
CA ARG A 151 -68.22 61.13 -96.40
C ARG A 151 -68.67 60.67 -95.00
N ARG A 152 -69.97 60.49 -94.77
CA ARG A 152 -70.50 59.95 -93.50
C ARG A 152 -70.05 58.49 -93.29
N SER A 153 -70.13 57.66 -94.31
CA SER A 153 -69.67 56.27 -94.29
C SER A 153 -68.16 56.17 -94.00
N SER A 154 -67.35 56.97 -94.70
CA SER A 154 -65.90 57.06 -94.51
C SER A 154 -65.51 57.50 -93.09
N ILE A 155 -66.20 58.50 -92.52
CA ILE A 155 -65.98 58.92 -91.13
C ILE A 155 -66.35 57.79 -90.16
N ALA A 156 -67.48 57.11 -90.36
CA ALA A 156 -67.88 55.98 -89.52
C ALA A 156 -66.87 54.82 -89.58
N ALA A 157 -66.37 54.48 -90.78
CA ALA A 157 -65.32 53.49 -90.98
C ALA A 157 -64.04 53.87 -90.23
N ARG A 158 -63.59 55.13 -90.37
CA ARG A 158 -62.40 55.64 -89.69
C ARG A 158 -62.53 55.58 -88.17
N CYS A 159 -63.68 55.97 -87.61
CA CYS A 159 -63.92 55.88 -86.16
C CYS A 159 -63.93 54.43 -85.66
N LYS A 160 -64.53 53.49 -86.41
CA LYS A 160 -64.47 52.06 -86.09
C LYS A 160 -63.03 51.54 -86.07
N LEU A 161 -62.24 51.86 -87.11
CA LEU A 161 -60.82 51.48 -87.19
C LEU A 161 -59.98 52.11 -86.06
N GLU A 162 -60.21 53.37 -85.73
CA GLU A 162 -59.47 54.07 -84.66
C GLU A 162 -59.73 53.44 -83.29
N THR A 163 -60.98 53.04 -83.00
CA THR A 163 -61.31 52.25 -81.81
C THR A 163 -60.60 50.89 -81.86
N LEU A 164 -60.66 50.18 -82.99
CA LEU A 164 -60.05 48.86 -83.13
C LEU A 164 -58.52 48.88 -82.94
N CYS A 165 -57.84 49.90 -83.45
CA CYS A 165 -56.41 50.10 -83.23
C CYS A 165 -56.08 50.38 -81.76
N LYS A 166 -56.93 51.11 -81.02
CA LYS A 166 -56.77 51.34 -79.57
C LYS A 166 -57.04 50.08 -78.75
N GLU A 167 -58.06 49.29 -79.10
CA GLU A 167 -58.31 47.96 -78.51
C GLU A 167 -57.10 47.05 -78.69
N LEU A 168 -56.55 46.96 -79.92
CA LEU A 168 -55.37 46.16 -80.23
C LEU A 168 -54.11 46.65 -79.48
N GLN A 169 -53.86 47.95 -79.44
CA GLN A 169 -52.71 48.52 -78.73
C GLN A 169 -52.80 48.27 -77.21
N SER A 170 -54.01 48.38 -76.63
CA SER A 170 -54.26 48.06 -75.23
C SER A 170 -54.01 46.57 -74.95
N HIS A 171 -54.49 45.68 -75.82
CA HIS A 171 -54.26 44.24 -75.71
C HIS A 171 -52.77 43.87 -75.83
N TYR A 172 -52.00 44.53 -76.70
CA TYR A 172 -50.55 44.35 -76.76
C TYR A 172 -49.80 44.83 -75.51
N SER A 173 -50.26 45.91 -74.86
CA SER A 173 -49.68 46.33 -73.57
C SER A 173 -50.00 45.32 -72.47
N MET A 174 -51.28 44.96 -72.33
CA MET A 174 -51.76 43.96 -71.38
C MET A 174 -51.03 42.62 -71.54
N LEU A 175 -50.93 42.07 -72.75
CA LEU A 175 -50.22 40.81 -73.01
C LEU A 175 -48.71 40.90 -72.71
N ARG A 176 -48.09 42.07 -72.93
CA ARG A 176 -46.69 42.32 -72.57
C ARG A 176 -46.50 42.43 -71.05
N GLU A 177 -47.45 43.01 -70.35
CA GLU A 177 -47.46 43.15 -68.89
C GLU A 177 -47.72 41.79 -68.23
N GLU A 178 -48.70 41.01 -68.71
CA GLU A 178 -48.97 39.63 -68.27
C GLU A 178 -47.80 38.69 -68.51
N THR A 179 -47.13 38.77 -69.67
CA THR A 179 -45.94 37.93 -69.94
C THR A 179 -44.77 38.32 -69.05
N LEU A 180 -44.50 39.62 -68.86
CA LEU A 180 -43.48 40.10 -67.91
C LEU A 180 -43.81 39.66 -66.47
N GLN A 181 -45.07 39.74 -66.07
CA GLN A 181 -45.53 39.41 -64.72
C GLN A 181 -45.42 37.90 -64.45
N ARG A 182 -45.89 37.04 -65.37
CA ARG A 182 -45.69 35.59 -65.27
C ARG A 182 -44.21 35.19 -65.23
N CYS A 183 -43.35 35.89 -65.97
CA CYS A 183 -41.89 35.67 -65.87
C CYS A 183 -41.31 36.03 -64.49
N LYS A 184 -41.82 37.06 -63.81
CA LYS A 184 -41.42 37.37 -62.43
C LYS A 184 -41.92 36.31 -61.45
N GLU A 185 -43.20 35.94 -61.54
CA GLU A 185 -43.82 34.97 -60.63
C GLU A 185 -43.16 33.59 -60.71
N GLU A 186 -42.78 33.13 -61.91
CA GLU A 186 -42.04 31.87 -62.05
C GLU A 186 -40.59 31.96 -61.53
N GLU A 187 -39.92 33.11 -61.68
CA GLU A 187 -38.57 33.29 -61.12
C GLU A 187 -38.60 33.48 -59.59
N GLU A 188 -39.65 34.10 -59.06
CA GLU A 188 -39.93 34.20 -57.62
C GLU A 188 -40.15 32.81 -57.01
N LYS A 189 -41.04 31.98 -57.60
CA LYS A 189 -41.22 30.56 -57.19
C LYS A 189 -39.90 29.77 -57.27
N ARG A 190 -39.10 29.95 -58.32
CA ARG A 190 -37.78 29.31 -58.44
C ARG A 190 -36.82 29.77 -57.34
N SER A 191 -36.83 31.05 -57.00
CA SER A 191 -36.05 31.63 -55.90
C SER A 191 -36.49 31.09 -54.54
N GLU A 192 -37.80 31.06 -54.26
CA GLU A 192 -38.40 30.50 -53.04
C GLU A 192 -38.03 29.02 -52.86
N ILE A 193 -38.25 28.19 -53.88
CA ILE A 193 -37.90 26.76 -53.86
C ILE A 193 -36.40 26.56 -53.63
N THR A 194 -35.56 27.35 -54.30
CA THR A 194 -34.09 27.32 -54.12
C THR A 194 -33.68 27.74 -52.71
N SER A 195 -34.29 28.79 -52.17
CA SER A 195 -34.07 29.29 -50.82
C SER A 195 -34.49 28.27 -49.76
N HIS A 196 -35.66 27.65 -49.94
CA HIS A 196 -36.18 26.58 -49.07
C HIS A 196 -35.23 25.37 -49.04
N PHE A 197 -34.77 24.88 -50.20
CA PHE A 197 -33.77 23.80 -50.24
C PHE A 197 -32.43 24.20 -49.60
N GLN A 198 -31.94 25.44 -49.82
CA GLN A 198 -30.74 25.93 -49.15
C GLN A 198 -30.92 26.05 -47.63
N SER A 199 -32.11 26.42 -47.16
CA SER A 199 -32.44 26.50 -45.72
C SER A 199 -32.47 25.11 -45.10
N MET A 200 -33.16 24.16 -45.74
CA MET A 200 -33.21 22.76 -45.30
C MET A 200 -31.82 22.11 -45.26
N LEU A 201 -30.97 22.36 -46.26
CA LEU A 201 -29.59 21.86 -46.26
C LEU A 201 -28.75 22.47 -45.12
N LYS A 202 -28.92 23.76 -44.81
CA LYS A 202 -28.27 24.41 -43.65
C LYS A 202 -28.79 23.85 -42.33
N GLU A 203 -30.08 23.54 -42.23
CA GLU A 203 -30.65 22.92 -41.03
C GLU A 203 -30.12 21.50 -40.82
N ILE A 204 -30.11 20.67 -41.87
CA ILE A 204 -29.53 19.31 -41.81
C ILE A 204 -28.04 19.38 -41.41
N GLN A 205 -27.27 20.29 -41.98
CA GLN A 205 -25.87 20.52 -41.60
C GLN A 205 -25.74 20.91 -40.13
N ALA A 206 -26.55 21.86 -39.64
CA ALA A 206 -26.57 22.27 -38.24
C ALA A 206 -27.01 21.14 -37.29
N GLN A 207 -27.94 20.29 -37.70
CA GLN A 207 -28.33 19.09 -36.93
C GLN A 207 -27.17 18.07 -36.86
N ILE A 208 -26.44 17.84 -37.96
CA ILE A 208 -25.24 16.99 -37.99
C ILE A 208 -24.16 17.53 -37.04
N GLU A 209 -23.85 18.82 -37.13
CA GLU A 209 -22.87 19.50 -36.25
C GLU A 209 -23.31 19.48 -34.77
N GLN A 210 -24.61 19.63 -34.49
CA GLN A 210 -25.14 19.51 -33.14
C GLN A 210 -25.07 18.06 -32.62
N HIS A 211 -25.22 17.05 -33.49
CA HIS A 211 -25.05 15.64 -33.13
C HIS A 211 -23.58 15.25 -32.91
N SER A 212 -22.64 15.73 -33.73
CA SER A 212 -21.20 15.51 -33.47
C SER A 212 -20.75 16.20 -32.18
N ALA A 213 -21.13 17.46 -31.95
CA ALA A 213 -20.79 18.18 -30.72
C ALA A 213 -21.37 17.51 -29.44
N ARG A 214 -22.55 16.88 -29.52
CA ARG A 214 -23.09 16.02 -28.45
C ARG A 214 -22.25 14.75 -28.28
N ASN A 215 -21.87 14.09 -29.38
CA ASN A 215 -21.05 12.88 -29.34
C ASN A 215 -19.67 13.14 -28.71
N ASP A 216 -18.98 14.19 -29.17
CA ASP A 216 -17.70 14.66 -28.60
C ASP A 216 -17.81 14.97 -27.10
N LYS A 217 -18.96 15.47 -26.64
CA LYS A 217 -19.21 15.74 -25.21
C LYS A 217 -19.33 14.43 -24.42
N LEU A 218 -20.08 13.46 -24.94
CA LEU A 218 -20.18 12.12 -24.33
C LEU A 218 -18.84 11.37 -24.34
N CYS A 219 -18.05 11.48 -25.41
CA CYS A 219 -16.70 10.91 -25.46
C CYS A 219 -15.77 11.52 -24.40
N ARG A 220 -15.80 12.85 -24.20
CA ARG A 220 -15.05 13.53 -23.13
C ARG A 220 -15.56 13.15 -21.74
N GLU A 221 -16.87 13.00 -21.55
CA GLU A 221 -17.46 12.57 -20.28
C GLU A 221 -17.09 11.11 -19.95
N ASN A 222 -17.09 10.21 -20.94
CA ASN A 222 -16.62 8.83 -20.78
C ASN A 222 -15.11 8.73 -20.50
N ALA A 223 -14.29 9.58 -21.12
CA ALA A 223 -12.87 9.69 -20.80
C ALA A 223 -12.67 10.14 -19.34
N ASN A 224 -13.27 11.26 -18.94
CA ASN A 224 -13.23 11.76 -17.57
C ASN A 224 -13.71 10.72 -16.53
N LEU A 225 -14.70 9.90 -16.86
CA LEU A 225 -15.17 8.80 -16.00
C LEU A 225 -14.17 7.64 -15.94
N THR A 226 -13.50 7.32 -17.05
CA THR A 226 -12.42 6.32 -17.10
C THR A 226 -11.25 6.77 -16.22
N ASP A 227 -10.76 8.00 -16.40
CA ASP A 227 -9.69 8.59 -15.59
C ASP A 227 -10.05 8.60 -14.10
N LYS A 228 -11.34 8.85 -13.78
CA LYS A 228 -11.84 8.83 -12.40
C LYS A 228 -11.83 7.44 -11.80
N LEU A 229 -12.17 6.42 -12.58
CA LEU A 229 -12.13 5.01 -12.15
C LEU A 229 -10.68 4.55 -11.99
N GLU A 230 -9.79 4.84 -12.94
CA GLU A 230 -8.35 4.51 -12.86
C GLU A 230 -7.69 5.17 -11.64
N SER A 231 -7.97 6.45 -11.38
CA SER A 231 -7.53 7.16 -10.18
C SER A 231 -8.03 6.50 -8.88
N LEU A 232 -9.26 5.97 -8.87
CA LEU A 232 -9.80 5.23 -7.71
C LEU A 232 -9.21 3.82 -7.57
N MET A 233 -8.90 3.12 -8.66
CA MET A 233 -8.20 1.83 -8.62
C MET A 233 -6.78 2.02 -8.05
N SER A 234 -6.01 2.96 -8.58
CA SER A 234 -4.67 3.29 -8.08
C SER A 234 -4.66 3.75 -6.62
N GLN A 235 -5.70 4.47 -6.18
CA GLN A 235 -5.88 4.81 -4.77
C GLN A 235 -6.22 3.59 -3.89
N CYS A 236 -6.92 2.58 -4.41
CA CYS A 236 -7.15 1.32 -3.69
C CYS A 236 -5.88 0.46 -3.64
N GLU A 237 -5.18 0.29 -4.76
CA GLU A 237 -3.91 -0.44 -4.86
C GLU A 237 -2.88 0.11 -3.87
N SER A 238 -2.58 1.42 -3.92
CA SER A 238 -1.64 2.05 -2.98
C SER A 238 -2.09 1.97 -1.50
N ARG A 239 -3.40 1.97 -1.22
CA ARG A 239 -3.95 1.72 0.14
C ARG A 239 -3.86 0.26 0.57
N GLU A 240 -3.72 -0.68 -0.35
CA GLU A 240 -3.48 -2.10 -0.06
C GLU A 240 -1.98 -2.39 0.07
N GLU A 241 -1.13 -1.80 -0.77
CA GLU A 241 0.34 -1.83 -0.63
C GLU A 241 0.79 -1.29 0.74
N VAL A 242 0.36 -0.08 1.11
CA VAL A 242 0.69 0.52 2.42
C VAL A 242 0.18 -0.35 3.58
N ARG A 243 -1.01 -0.93 3.45
CA ARG A 243 -1.57 -1.83 4.49
C ARG A 243 -0.80 -3.13 4.59
N GLY A 244 -0.40 -3.72 3.46
CA GLY A 244 0.42 -4.93 3.38
C GLY A 244 1.82 -4.71 3.95
N ALA A 245 2.45 -3.57 3.63
CA ALA A 245 3.73 -3.17 4.21
C ALA A 245 3.66 -3.01 5.73
N VAL A 246 2.64 -2.30 6.24
CA VAL A 246 2.41 -2.13 7.69
C VAL A 246 2.13 -3.48 8.37
N PHE A 247 1.33 -4.37 7.78
CA PHE A 247 1.08 -5.71 8.31
C PHE A 247 2.35 -6.57 8.33
N GLY A 248 3.16 -6.52 7.26
CA GLY A 248 4.42 -7.25 7.16
C GLY A 248 5.46 -6.77 8.18
N GLN A 249 5.56 -5.45 8.37
CA GLN A 249 6.41 -4.85 9.40
C GLN A 249 5.93 -5.22 10.80
N LEU A 250 4.64 -5.06 11.10
CA LEU A 250 4.06 -5.44 12.40
C LEU A 250 4.27 -6.93 12.70
N HIS A 251 4.12 -7.80 11.70
CA HIS A 251 4.38 -9.24 11.87
C HIS A 251 5.86 -9.52 12.19
N ARG A 252 6.80 -8.86 11.49
CA ARG A 252 8.24 -8.95 11.78
C ARG A 252 8.57 -8.44 13.19
N ASP A 253 8.01 -7.31 13.59
CA ASP A 253 8.24 -6.72 14.92
C ASP A 253 7.67 -7.60 16.04
N LEU A 254 6.51 -8.23 15.83
CA LEU A 254 5.93 -9.20 16.76
C LEU A 254 6.75 -10.49 16.84
N GLN A 255 7.25 -11.02 15.71
CA GLN A 255 8.19 -12.14 15.72
C GLN A 255 9.47 -11.77 16.49
N HIS A 256 10.07 -10.61 16.23
CA HIS A 256 11.28 -10.15 16.93
C HIS A 256 11.06 -9.99 18.44
N LYS A 257 9.92 -9.43 18.86
CA LYS A 257 9.57 -9.31 20.28
C LYS A 257 9.39 -10.68 20.94
N LEU A 258 8.83 -11.66 20.21
CA LEU A 258 8.68 -13.04 20.70
C LEU A 258 10.03 -13.77 20.81
N THR A 259 10.95 -13.60 19.85
CA THR A 259 12.29 -14.19 19.94
C THR A 259 13.14 -13.53 21.02
N GLU A 260 13.03 -12.21 21.17
CA GLU A 260 13.71 -11.44 22.22
C GLU A 260 13.23 -11.85 23.62
N ALA A 261 11.92 -11.94 23.85
CA ALA A 261 11.38 -12.40 25.13
C ALA A 261 11.82 -13.84 25.47
N LYS A 262 11.89 -14.75 24.49
CA LYS A 262 12.42 -16.11 24.67
C LYS A 262 13.90 -16.12 25.00
N LEU A 263 14.70 -15.27 24.36
CA LEU A 263 16.13 -15.12 24.64
C LEU A 263 16.36 -14.58 26.07
N GLN A 264 15.60 -13.55 26.46
CA GLN A 264 15.64 -13.00 27.82
C GLN A 264 15.23 -14.04 28.88
N GLN A 265 14.20 -14.85 28.62
CA GLN A 265 13.80 -15.95 29.51
C GLN A 265 14.90 -17.01 29.64
N ALA A 266 15.53 -17.42 28.53
CA ALA A 266 16.62 -18.39 28.54
C ALA A 266 17.85 -17.85 29.30
N ASN A 267 18.21 -16.59 29.08
CA ASN A 267 19.31 -15.92 29.78
C ASN A 267 19.03 -15.79 31.29
N ALA A 268 17.79 -15.50 31.69
CA ALA A 268 17.40 -15.44 33.10
C ALA A 268 17.51 -16.80 33.80
N LEU A 269 17.05 -17.88 33.16
CA LEU A 269 17.18 -19.25 33.68
C LEU A 269 18.65 -19.69 33.76
N LEU A 270 19.47 -19.34 32.77
CA LEU A 270 20.91 -19.60 32.77
C LEU A 270 21.61 -18.85 33.92
N ALA A 271 21.30 -17.57 34.11
CA ALA A 271 21.83 -16.78 35.22
C ALA A 271 21.40 -17.33 36.59
N GLU A 272 20.14 -17.78 36.73
CA GLU A 272 19.66 -18.42 37.96
C GLU A 272 20.41 -19.73 38.25
N ALA A 273 20.67 -20.55 37.21
CA ALA A 273 21.44 -21.78 37.33
C ALA A 273 22.92 -21.53 37.67
N GLU A 274 23.56 -20.54 37.03
CA GLU A 274 24.91 -20.11 37.40
C GLU A 274 24.98 -19.63 38.86
N GLU A 275 24.00 -18.84 39.29
CA GLU A 275 23.93 -18.32 40.66
C GLU A 275 23.66 -19.40 41.71
N LYS A 276 22.87 -20.44 41.38
CA LYS A 276 22.73 -21.65 42.22
C LYS A 276 24.07 -22.39 42.31
N HIS A 277 24.71 -22.68 41.18
CA HIS A 277 25.99 -23.37 41.14
C HIS A 277 27.12 -22.60 41.86
N LYS A 278 27.16 -21.26 41.78
CA LYS A 278 28.07 -20.42 42.58
C LYS A 278 27.84 -20.61 44.09
N ARG A 279 26.59 -20.57 44.55
CA ARG A 279 26.23 -20.75 45.97
C ARG A 279 26.53 -22.16 46.48
N GLU A 280 26.25 -23.18 45.68
CA GLU A 280 26.60 -24.57 45.98
C GLU A 280 28.12 -24.76 46.09
N LYS A 281 28.88 -24.20 45.14
CA LYS A 281 30.35 -24.21 45.15
C LYS A 281 30.91 -23.47 46.38
N GLU A 282 30.38 -22.31 46.72
CA GLU A 282 30.75 -21.58 47.96
C GLU A 282 30.43 -22.37 49.22
N TYR A 283 29.26 -23.02 49.29
CA TYR A 283 28.86 -23.86 50.41
C TYR A 283 29.83 -25.03 50.60
N LEU A 284 30.12 -25.78 49.53
CA LEU A 284 31.05 -26.90 49.55
C LEU A 284 32.48 -26.47 49.93
N LEU A 285 32.94 -25.30 49.46
CA LEU A 285 34.22 -24.72 49.87
C LEU A 285 34.26 -24.37 51.36
N ARG A 286 33.19 -23.75 51.90
CA ARG A 286 33.08 -23.46 53.34
C ARG A 286 33.06 -24.75 54.17
N GLU A 287 32.29 -25.76 53.75
CA GLU A 287 32.21 -27.05 54.45
C GLU A 287 33.55 -27.80 54.42
N ALA A 288 34.27 -27.78 53.29
CA ALA A 288 35.61 -28.36 53.18
C ALA A 288 36.63 -27.65 54.09
N ILE A 289 36.58 -26.31 54.15
CA ILE A 289 37.40 -25.50 55.05
C ILE A 289 37.11 -25.86 56.51
N ASP A 290 35.85 -25.99 56.92
CA ASP A 290 35.49 -26.29 58.31
C ASP A 290 35.75 -27.76 58.70
N LYS A 291 35.59 -28.72 57.77
CA LYS A 291 36.09 -30.10 57.95
C LYS A 291 37.61 -30.12 58.13
N THR A 292 38.34 -29.31 57.37
CA THR A 292 39.80 -29.16 57.47
C THR A 292 40.21 -28.56 58.82
N LYS A 293 39.58 -27.47 59.28
CA LYS A 293 39.80 -26.89 60.61
C LYS A 293 39.57 -27.90 61.73
N LYS A 294 38.45 -28.65 61.67
CA LYS A 294 38.14 -29.71 62.65
C LYS A 294 39.21 -30.81 62.65
N CYS A 295 39.71 -31.22 61.49
CA CYS A 295 40.81 -32.17 61.38
C CYS A 295 42.11 -31.65 62.01
N PHE A 296 42.47 -30.38 61.78
CA PHE A 296 43.63 -29.76 62.43
C PHE A 296 43.48 -29.69 63.95
N ALA A 297 42.35 -29.22 64.47
CA ALA A 297 42.10 -29.16 65.92
C ALA A 297 42.17 -30.56 66.59
N MET A 298 41.62 -31.59 65.93
CA MET A 298 41.74 -32.98 66.41
C MET A 298 43.19 -33.48 66.39
N LYS A 299 43.99 -33.13 65.36
CA LYS A 299 45.42 -33.46 65.30
C LYS A 299 46.23 -32.72 66.38
N GLU A 300 45.90 -31.47 66.69
CA GLU A 300 46.52 -30.73 67.79
C GLU A 300 46.19 -31.35 69.15
N GLN A 301 44.93 -31.77 69.36
CA GLN A 301 44.53 -32.51 70.55
C GLN A 301 45.23 -33.88 70.64
N GLU A 302 45.32 -34.63 69.54
CA GLU A 302 46.04 -35.90 69.46
C GLU A 302 47.52 -35.71 69.82
N LEU A 303 48.17 -34.69 69.25
CA LEU A 303 49.57 -34.34 69.50
C LEU A 303 49.79 -33.89 70.95
N ALA A 304 48.85 -33.15 71.54
CA ALA A 304 48.88 -32.77 72.94
C ALA A 304 48.70 -33.97 73.89
N MET A 305 47.83 -34.93 73.54
CA MET A 305 47.68 -36.18 74.30
C MET A 305 48.92 -37.09 74.14
N LYS A 306 49.50 -37.17 72.94
CA LYS A 306 50.79 -37.86 72.71
C LYS A 306 51.91 -37.24 73.56
N LYS A 307 52.03 -35.92 73.62
CA LYS A 307 52.98 -35.22 74.52
C LYS A 307 52.76 -35.59 76.00
N LYS A 308 51.51 -35.66 76.47
CA LYS A 308 51.18 -36.11 77.83
C LYS A 308 51.57 -37.59 78.06
N LEU A 309 51.29 -38.47 77.10
CA LEU A 309 51.68 -39.88 77.17
C LEU A 309 53.21 -40.06 77.20
N THR A 310 53.96 -39.31 76.40
CA THR A 310 55.43 -39.32 76.44
C THR A 310 55.95 -38.81 77.79
N LEU A 311 55.38 -37.74 78.34
CA LEU A 311 55.76 -37.22 79.66
C LEU A 311 55.45 -38.23 80.77
N TYR A 312 54.29 -38.91 80.73
CA TYR A 312 53.97 -39.96 81.70
C TYR A 312 54.85 -41.20 81.52
N ALA A 313 55.19 -41.59 80.30
CA ALA A 313 56.15 -42.68 80.05
C ALA A 313 57.51 -42.35 80.66
N GLN A 314 58.06 -41.15 80.39
CA GLN A 314 59.30 -40.67 81.01
C GLN A 314 59.22 -40.68 82.55
N LYS A 315 58.07 -40.32 83.14
CA LYS A 315 57.86 -40.40 84.59
C LYS A 315 57.78 -41.84 85.10
N PHE A 316 57.17 -42.77 84.35
CA PHE A 316 57.21 -44.19 84.68
C PHE A 316 58.61 -44.78 84.56
N ASP A 317 59.40 -44.36 83.57
CA ASP A 317 60.80 -44.74 83.42
C ASP A 317 61.62 -44.20 84.59
N GLU A 318 61.48 -42.92 84.97
CA GLU A 318 62.08 -42.34 86.19
C GLU A 318 61.69 -43.11 87.47
N PHE A 319 60.43 -43.54 87.59
CA PHE A 319 59.98 -44.35 88.73
C PHE A 319 60.56 -45.77 88.69
N GLN A 320 60.67 -46.41 87.53
CA GLN A 320 61.34 -47.72 87.40
C GLN A 320 62.84 -47.62 87.69
N ASP A 321 63.52 -46.57 87.21
CA ASP A 321 64.92 -46.27 87.50
C ASP A 321 65.14 -46.07 89.01
N THR A 322 64.22 -45.36 89.67
CA THR A 322 64.26 -45.11 91.12
C THR A 322 63.93 -46.38 91.91
N LEU A 323 62.95 -47.18 91.47
CA LEU A 323 62.64 -48.49 92.06
C LEU A 323 63.82 -49.45 91.93
N ALA A 324 64.45 -49.55 90.75
CA ALA A 324 65.63 -50.37 90.50
C ALA A 324 66.77 -49.97 91.44
N LYS A 325 67.10 -48.67 91.54
CA LYS A 325 68.10 -48.15 92.49
C LYS A 325 67.73 -48.47 93.94
N SER A 326 66.47 -48.33 94.34
CA SER A 326 66.01 -48.66 95.69
C SER A 326 66.08 -50.16 96.00
N ASN A 327 65.82 -51.01 95.01
CA ASN A 327 65.86 -52.46 95.14
C ASN A 327 67.31 -52.97 95.14
N GLU A 328 68.20 -52.31 94.39
CA GLU A 328 69.64 -52.53 94.48
C GLU A 328 70.20 -52.13 95.86
N ILE A 329 69.76 -50.98 96.39
CA ILE A 329 70.06 -50.56 97.78
C ILE A 329 69.53 -51.58 98.78
N TYR A 330 68.31 -52.09 98.60
CA TYR A 330 67.72 -53.12 99.46
C TYR A 330 68.49 -54.45 99.40
N ILE A 331 68.95 -54.88 98.21
CA ILE A 331 69.79 -56.06 98.03
C ILE A 331 71.14 -55.88 98.73
N ARG A 332 71.76 -54.69 98.64
CA ARG A 332 72.99 -54.37 99.40
C ARG A 332 72.73 -54.40 100.91
N PHE A 333 71.70 -53.72 101.40
CA PHE A 333 71.32 -53.72 102.83
C PHE A 333 71.01 -55.12 103.36
N LYS A 334 70.33 -55.96 102.57
CA LYS A 334 70.07 -57.35 102.95
C LYS A 334 71.37 -58.14 103.03
N LYS A 335 72.26 -58.02 102.04
CA LYS A 335 73.58 -58.67 102.07
C LYS A 335 74.42 -58.23 103.28
N ASP A 336 74.34 -56.96 103.66
CA ASP A 336 75.01 -56.45 104.86
C ASP A 336 74.34 -56.89 106.16
N MET A 337 73.01 -57.06 106.20
CA MET A 337 72.31 -57.72 107.31
C MET A 337 72.68 -59.20 107.42
N ASP A 338 72.79 -59.93 106.31
CA ASP A 338 73.19 -61.35 106.31
C ASP A 338 74.65 -61.48 106.78
N ASN A 339 75.57 -60.67 106.26
CA ASN A 339 76.95 -60.54 106.77
C ASN A 339 77.01 -60.22 108.28
N MET A 340 76.13 -59.34 108.75
CA MET A 340 76.06 -58.92 110.16
C MET A 340 75.42 -60.01 111.04
N SER A 341 74.48 -60.78 110.52
CA SER A 341 73.91 -61.98 111.16
C SER A 341 74.95 -63.10 111.28
N GLU A 342 75.80 -63.31 110.26
CA GLU A 342 76.93 -64.26 110.36
C GLU A 342 77.97 -63.82 111.38
N LYS A 343 78.34 -62.53 111.40
CA LYS A 343 79.21 -61.96 112.44
C LYS A 343 78.61 -62.16 113.84
N MET A 344 77.31 -61.91 114.02
CA MET A 344 76.62 -62.08 115.30
C MET A 344 76.60 -63.56 115.73
N LYS A 345 76.22 -64.49 114.83
CA LYS A 345 76.29 -65.95 115.08
C LYS A 345 77.70 -66.43 115.42
N LYS A 346 78.75 -65.77 114.90
CA LYS A 346 80.14 -66.08 115.26
C LYS A 346 80.45 -65.63 116.70
N VAL A 347 80.07 -64.42 117.07
CA VAL A 347 80.20 -63.90 118.45
C VAL A 347 79.35 -64.71 119.44
N GLU A 348 78.15 -65.15 119.08
CA GLU A 348 77.32 -66.04 119.91
C GLU A 348 77.96 -67.41 120.15
N LYS A 349 78.61 -68.01 119.13
CA LYS A 349 79.37 -69.26 119.29
C LYS A 349 80.56 -69.07 120.22
N GLU A 350 81.31 -67.99 120.05
CA GLU A 350 82.45 -67.63 120.92
C GLU A 350 81.97 -67.40 122.37
N SER A 351 80.86 -66.67 122.56
CA SER A 351 80.23 -66.41 123.87
C SER A 351 79.71 -67.68 124.56
N ASN A 352 79.06 -68.59 123.83
CA ASN A 352 78.60 -69.87 124.40
C ASN A 352 79.77 -70.76 124.83
N VAL A 353 80.89 -70.77 124.10
CA VAL A 353 82.11 -71.49 124.52
C VAL A 353 82.66 -70.94 125.84
N TRP A 354 82.64 -69.62 126.05
CA TRP A 354 82.97 -69.02 127.34
C TRP A 354 81.96 -69.40 128.44
N LYS A 355 80.66 -69.38 128.14
CA LYS A 355 79.59 -69.71 129.08
C LYS A 355 79.70 -71.16 129.58
N THR A 356 79.85 -72.14 128.69
CA THR A 356 79.98 -73.56 129.07
C THR A 356 81.26 -73.83 129.88
N ARG A 357 82.36 -73.11 129.63
CA ARG A 357 83.56 -73.18 130.48
C ARG A 357 83.29 -72.68 131.92
N PHE A 358 82.56 -71.58 132.06
CA PHE A 358 82.18 -71.02 133.36
C PHE A 358 81.20 -71.92 134.12
N GLU A 359 80.19 -72.46 133.44
CA GLU A 359 79.19 -73.38 134.00
C GLU A 359 79.83 -74.68 134.53
N ASN A 360 80.80 -75.26 133.80
CA ASN A 360 81.51 -76.46 134.26
C ASN A 360 82.36 -76.20 135.51
N CYS A 361 83.01 -75.04 135.62
CA CYS A 361 83.78 -74.70 136.83
C CYS A 361 82.87 -74.51 138.06
N ASN A 362 81.74 -73.81 137.89
CA ASN A 362 80.77 -73.61 138.97
C ASN A 362 80.08 -74.91 139.39
N LYS A 363 79.87 -75.84 138.47
CA LYS A 363 79.27 -77.16 138.80
C LYS A 363 80.21 -77.97 139.70
N ALA A 364 81.48 -78.09 139.33
CA ALA A 364 82.49 -78.74 140.18
C ALA A 364 82.62 -78.10 141.57
N LEU A 365 82.44 -76.77 141.67
CA LEU A 365 82.41 -76.06 142.95
C LEU A 365 81.15 -76.37 143.78
N THR A 366 80.01 -76.64 143.12
CA THR A 366 78.73 -76.94 143.78
C THR A 366 78.72 -78.35 144.35
N ASP A 367 79.20 -79.33 143.57
CA ASP A 367 79.27 -80.74 143.97
C ASP A 367 80.14 -80.91 145.25
N MET A 368 81.20 -80.10 145.41
CA MET A 368 82.04 -80.04 146.63
C MET A 368 81.33 -79.47 147.88
N ILE A 369 80.24 -78.71 147.71
CA ILE A 369 79.52 -78.07 148.83
C ILE A 369 78.46 -79.02 149.42
N GLU A 370 77.84 -79.85 148.59
CA GLU A 370 76.80 -80.78 149.05
C GLU A 370 77.38 -81.96 149.84
N GLU A 371 78.56 -82.48 149.47
CA GLU A 371 79.22 -83.57 150.23
C GLU A 371 79.59 -83.16 151.67
N ASN A 372 79.94 -81.89 151.88
CA ASN A 372 80.17 -81.34 153.22
C ASN A 372 78.88 -81.21 154.04
N ARG A 373 77.73 -81.00 153.38
CA ARG A 373 76.44 -80.76 154.05
C ARG A 373 75.82 -82.05 154.57
N GLU A 374 76.00 -83.15 153.85
CA GLU A 374 75.46 -84.47 154.23
C GLU A 374 76.18 -85.05 155.46
N ARG A 375 77.49 -84.77 155.60
CA ARG A 375 78.32 -85.22 156.74
C ARG A 375 77.94 -84.56 158.08
N GLN A 376 77.20 -83.45 158.09
CA GLN A 376 76.99 -82.61 159.28
C GLN A 376 75.64 -82.84 160.02
N ARG A 377 74.89 -83.90 159.70
CA ARG A 377 73.56 -84.16 160.29
C ARG A 377 73.44 -85.39 161.20
N VAL A 378 74.55 -86.07 161.52
CA VAL A 378 74.54 -87.29 162.35
C VAL A 378 75.36 -87.07 163.64
N ARG A 379 74.68 -87.19 164.79
CA ARG A 379 75.14 -86.91 166.19
C ARG A 379 75.22 -85.40 166.51
N THR A 380 74.28 -84.73 167.18
CA THR A 380 73.64 -84.89 168.52
C THR A 380 74.52 -84.54 169.72
N VAL A 381 74.19 -83.45 170.42
CA VAL A 381 74.26 -83.27 171.89
C VAL A 381 73.31 -82.12 172.28
N CYS A 382 72.69 -82.25 173.45
CA CYS A 382 72.36 -81.11 174.32
C CYS A 382 72.79 -81.51 175.74
N ALA A 383 73.54 -80.62 176.40
CA ALA A 383 74.15 -80.77 177.73
C ALA A 383 75.40 -81.70 177.86
N GLU A 384 76.22 -81.35 178.87
CA GLU A 384 77.33 -82.10 179.51
C GLU A 384 78.64 -82.33 178.73
N ASP A 385 79.60 -81.38 178.84
CA ASP A 385 80.90 -81.57 179.54
C ASP A 385 81.80 -80.28 179.54
N SER A 386 82.81 -80.25 180.45
CA SER A 386 84.05 -79.43 180.60
C SER A 386 84.45 -78.40 179.51
N GLU A 387 85.22 -77.30 179.69
CA GLU A 387 85.98 -76.56 180.74
C GLU A 387 87.24 -75.95 180.04
N VAL A 388 87.70 -74.75 180.45
CA VAL A 388 89.10 -74.20 180.34
C VAL A 388 89.78 -73.93 178.96
N GLY A 389 90.41 -72.74 178.80
CA GLY A 389 91.82 -72.68 178.30
C GLY A 389 92.23 -71.84 177.05
N GLU A 390 93.01 -70.77 177.28
CA GLU A 390 94.25 -70.28 176.61
C GLU A 390 94.55 -70.32 175.06
N ALA A 391 95.02 -69.15 174.56
CA ALA A 391 96.31 -68.85 173.86
C ALA A 391 96.76 -69.42 172.46
N VAL A 392 97.19 -68.46 171.59
CA VAL A 392 98.47 -68.38 170.81
C VAL A 392 98.72 -69.16 169.47
N SER A 393 99.19 -68.41 168.44
CA SER A 393 99.93 -68.84 167.20
C SER A 393 99.22 -69.77 166.17
N GLY A 394 99.71 -70.01 164.94
CA GLY A 394 100.76 -69.32 164.13
C GLY A 394 101.30 -70.15 162.91
N LEU A 395 101.38 -69.51 161.72
CA LEU A 395 102.23 -69.74 160.51
C LEU A 395 102.57 -71.14 159.88
N THR A 396 102.77 -71.12 158.53
CA THR A 396 103.46 -72.08 157.60
C THR A 396 102.70 -73.30 157.03
N GLY A 397 103.02 -73.85 155.84
CA GLY A 397 103.91 -73.39 154.73
C GLY A 397 104.34 -74.48 153.70
N GLY A 398 104.61 -74.09 152.43
CA GLY A 398 105.24 -74.88 151.34
C GLY A 398 104.35 -75.90 150.57
N GLU A 399 104.68 -76.49 149.39
CA GLU A 399 105.54 -76.20 148.20
C GLU A 399 105.39 -77.41 147.18
N GLU A 400 105.97 -77.60 145.96
CA GLU A 400 107.03 -77.00 145.11
C GLU A 400 106.92 -77.50 143.61
N ARG A 401 107.05 -76.61 142.58
CA ARG A 401 107.55 -76.76 141.15
C ARG A 401 107.21 -77.98 140.19
N PRO A 402 107.74 -78.10 138.93
CA PRO A 402 108.32 -77.14 137.92
C PRO A 402 107.95 -77.33 136.40
N LEU A 403 108.63 -76.57 135.49
CA LEU A 403 108.90 -76.78 134.01
C LEU A 403 107.80 -76.38 132.96
N ARG A 404 108.07 -75.86 131.73
CA ARG A 404 109.23 -75.17 131.08
C ARG A 404 108.83 -74.57 129.68
N GLN A 405 109.34 -73.38 129.29
CA GLN A 405 109.77 -72.85 127.93
C GLN A 405 108.99 -73.12 126.60
N ASP A 406 109.11 -72.38 125.47
CA ASP A 406 110.06 -71.30 125.02
C ASP A 406 109.52 -70.40 123.85
N GLN A 407 110.04 -69.15 123.71
CA GLN A 407 110.19 -68.18 122.55
C GLN A 407 109.09 -68.00 121.44
N GLY A 408 108.96 -66.87 120.71
CA GLY A 408 109.54 -65.52 120.82
C GLY A 408 109.49 -64.63 119.53
N SER A 409 109.24 -63.32 119.68
CA SER A 409 109.69 -62.19 118.80
C SER A 409 108.97 -61.98 117.40
N PRO A 410 109.27 -60.95 116.54
CA PRO A 410 108.28 -59.87 116.29
C PRO A 410 108.21 -59.22 114.86
N LEU A 411 107.45 -58.10 114.75
CA LEU A 411 107.67 -56.88 113.89
C LEU A 411 107.27 -56.79 112.38
N VAL A 412 107.06 -55.52 111.94
CA VAL A 412 107.23 -54.91 110.57
C VAL A 412 106.05 -54.86 109.52
N GLN A 413 105.36 -53.70 109.48
CA GLN A 413 105.18 -52.72 108.35
C GLN A 413 104.29 -52.90 107.07
N LEU A 414 103.80 -51.72 106.57
CA LEU A 414 103.59 -51.26 105.15
C LEU A 414 102.45 -51.91 104.28
N ARG A 415 101.92 -51.36 103.14
CA ARG A 415 101.74 -49.97 102.58
C ARG A 415 100.84 -49.99 101.30
N HIS A 416 99.95 -48.99 101.09
CA HIS A 416 99.24 -48.66 99.80
C HIS A 416 98.54 -49.86 99.08
N THR A 417 97.98 -49.86 97.84
CA THR A 417 97.66 -48.91 96.73
C THR A 417 96.17 -49.10 96.32
N LEU A 418 95.41 -48.14 95.79
CA LEU A 418 95.38 -47.61 94.41
C LEU A 418 95.26 -48.69 93.29
N GLN A 419 94.15 -48.70 92.51
CA GLN A 419 94.10 -48.48 91.04
C GLN A 419 92.67 -48.67 90.42
N ASP A 420 92.36 -47.90 89.37
CA ASP A 420 91.31 -48.11 88.33
C ASP A 420 91.75 -49.24 87.30
N PRO A 421 91.12 -49.55 86.12
CA PRO A 421 90.09 -48.81 85.37
C PRO A 421 89.05 -49.57 84.48
N LEU A 422 88.21 -48.75 83.85
CA LEU A 422 87.50 -48.83 82.55
C LEU A 422 87.81 -49.97 81.53
N CYS A 423 86.76 -50.45 80.86
CA CYS A 423 86.62 -50.63 79.39
C CYS A 423 85.13 -50.93 79.07
N ALA A 424 84.39 -50.22 78.19
CA ALA A 424 84.55 -49.95 76.74
C ALA A 424 83.93 -51.04 75.83
N GLY A 425 82.90 -50.69 75.04
CA GLY A 425 82.20 -51.60 74.12
C GLY A 425 81.11 -50.92 73.26
N SER A 426 81.23 -51.03 71.93
CA SER A 426 80.39 -50.42 70.87
C SER A 426 80.64 -51.18 69.55
N PRO A 427 79.94 -50.94 68.42
CA PRO A 427 78.52 -50.59 68.20
C PRO A 427 77.88 -51.34 66.97
N ALA A 428 76.66 -50.92 66.59
CA ALA A 428 76.16 -50.76 65.20
C ALA A 428 75.68 -51.94 64.30
N CYS A 429 74.54 -51.71 63.62
CA CYS A 429 74.18 -51.98 62.21
C CYS A 429 72.75 -51.41 61.95
N ARG A 430 72.51 -50.40 61.09
CA ARG A 430 72.45 -50.35 59.60
C ARG A 430 71.33 -51.21 58.95
N GLY A 431 70.42 -50.55 58.23
CA GLY A 431 69.45 -51.19 57.32
C GLY A 431 68.40 -50.21 56.75
N ALA A 432 68.34 -50.08 55.42
CA ALA A 432 67.32 -49.39 54.59
C ALA A 432 67.26 -50.16 53.23
N PRO A 433 66.30 -49.95 52.27
CA PRO A 433 66.08 -48.65 51.58
C PRO A 433 64.66 -48.42 50.98
N VAL A 434 64.54 -47.42 50.07
CA VAL A 434 63.52 -47.01 49.03
C VAL A 434 62.14 -47.72 48.86
N ASP A 435 61.09 -47.15 48.20
CA ASP A 435 61.09 -46.27 47.00
C ASP A 435 59.90 -45.29 46.82
N CYS A 436 59.88 -44.54 45.70
CA CYS A 436 59.05 -43.36 45.38
C CYS A 436 57.91 -43.63 44.37
N PHE A 437 56.99 -42.65 44.18
CA PHE A 437 56.69 -42.01 42.86
C PHE A 437 55.65 -40.86 42.94
N SER A 438 55.62 -39.97 41.94
CA SER A 438 54.60 -38.91 41.73
C SER A 438 54.70 -38.27 40.33
N THR A 439 53.68 -37.48 39.92
CA THR A 439 53.59 -36.61 38.70
C THR A 439 53.59 -37.31 37.32
N ASN A 440 53.07 -36.77 36.20
CA ASN A 440 52.06 -35.73 35.85
C ASN A 440 51.89 -35.76 34.28
N THR A 441 50.87 -35.09 33.71
CA THR A 441 50.63 -34.87 32.25
C THR A 441 50.30 -36.11 31.39
N GLY A 442 49.60 -36.00 30.24
CA GLY A 442 48.82 -34.88 29.69
C GLY A 442 48.83 -34.81 28.15
N THR A 443 47.68 -35.00 27.49
CA THR A 443 47.49 -34.82 26.04
C THR A 443 46.12 -34.23 25.68
N ARG A 444 46.01 -33.63 24.49
CA ARG A 444 44.89 -32.81 24.02
C ARG A 444 44.77 -32.95 22.50
N GLU A 445 43.64 -33.46 22.02
CA GLU A 445 43.31 -33.45 20.58
C GLU A 445 42.03 -32.65 20.33
N ALA A 446 41.91 -32.12 19.11
CA ALA A 446 40.79 -31.27 18.70
C ALA A 446 40.53 -31.44 17.20
N TYR A 447 39.27 -31.58 16.82
CA TYR A 447 38.82 -31.52 15.43
C TYR A 447 37.55 -30.68 15.31
N ARG A 448 37.56 -29.73 14.37
CA ARG A 448 36.41 -28.92 13.96
C ARG A 448 36.64 -28.38 12.55
N ALA A 449 35.90 -28.87 11.57
CA ALA A 449 35.78 -28.24 10.25
C ALA A 449 34.42 -28.56 9.61
N GLU A 450 33.70 -27.49 9.31
CA GLU A 450 32.47 -27.38 8.50
C GLU A 450 32.77 -27.59 6.99
N PRO A 451 31.82 -27.40 6.04
CA PRO A 451 30.52 -28.05 5.89
C PRO A 451 30.27 -28.49 4.42
N VAL A 452 29.08 -29.03 4.10
CA VAL A 452 28.59 -29.11 2.70
C VAL A 452 27.13 -28.69 2.57
N HIS A 453 26.89 -27.53 1.95
CA HIS A 453 25.61 -27.15 1.35
C HIS A 453 25.71 -27.29 -0.17
N ARG A 454 24.72 -27.93 -0.82
CA ARG A 454 24.29 -27.53 -2.16
C ARG A 454 22.87 -27.99 -2.48
N THR A 455 21.96 -27.02 -2.57
CA THR A 455 20.68 -27.16 -3.25
C THR A 455 20.87 -27.13 -4.76
N VAL A 456 20.07 -27.93 -5.48
CA VAL A 456 19.75 -27.67 -6.90
C VAL A 456 18.24 -27.88 -7.06
N THR A 457 17.57 -26.90 -7.65
CA THR A 457 16.13 -26.91 -7.94
C THR A 457 15.85 -27.47 -9.33
N SER A 458 14.80 -28.28 -9.47
CA SER A 458 14.27 -28.73 -10.76
C SER A 458 12.78 -28.37 -10.88
N THR A 459 12.49 -27.28 -11.60
CA THR A 459 11.13 -26.84 -11.93
C THR A 459 10.83 -27.10 -13.40
N SER A 460 9.83 -27.93 -13.69
CA SER A 460 9.36 -28.19 -15.06
C SER A 460 7.89 -28.61 -15.08
N SER A 461 7.00 -27.62 -15.14
CA SER A 461 5.58 -27.69 -15.52
C SER A 461 5.12 -26.27 -15.84
#